data_AF-A0A1H4A431-F1
#
_entry.id   AF-A0A1H4A431-F1
#
_cell.length_a   1.000
_cell.length_b   1.000
_cell.length_c   1.000
_cell.angle_alpha   90.00
_cell.angle_beta   90.00
_cell.angle_gamma   90.00
#
_symmetry.space_group_name_H-M   'P 1'
#
loop_
_entity.id
_entity.type
_entity.pdbx_description
1 polymer ?
#
loop_
_entity_poly.entity_id
_entity_poly.type
_entity_poly.pdbx_seq_one_letter_code
_entity_poly.pdbx_strand_id
1 'polypeptide(L)'
;MNYTDIPKLEAWKRDSWSWTSSRSTNLKRIDVLIEKYHQVLITAKINILMELMTAIKDWATDKYDRKEGSRRLPAMVALENVVIAKLNALDNRGGHRYSNAVCIGYAVKTGAYDPRLVPANHTTRINDEEHDLVQRCKELIKAIRVSAQCYEMSAAKESDAEKRKSLKIFMAPEFFFRGPYGAYADIGCINKIFDTMALETSQNVYRDWLFVFGTAICSSDKELSGLKLGNLLENYALVQRGGGNSSEANNIVVAKEFPSHIDFKHPGVTDHQWFDPAKSKANIAGVSEKHFMPEGARRDPIGSALAGARLSELVGGCIFTMDGIRFGLEVCRDHHLQRLKNSKEAGIVHIQLIPSAGMSISAGAIACVPNGIVFNVDGVTPHVQLKVGLAIVQTDISANQSRKIGNAHIRVFNPAVIPLAGVGRKVWPRSL
;
A
#
# COMPACT_ATOMS: atom_id res chain seq x y z
N MET A 1 18.84 29.46 10.73
CA MET A 1 19.21 29.67 9.31
C MET A 1 18.20 28.90 8.49
N ASN A 2 17.50 29.54 7.55
CA ASN A 2 16.49 28.89 6.72
C ASN A 2 16.68 29.33 5.27
N TYR A 3 16.88 28.37 4.37
CA TYR A 3 16.93 28.64 2.94
C TYR A 3 15.54 28.48 2.32
N THR A 4 15.16 29.42 1.46
CA THR A 4 13.93 29.35 0.64
C THR A 4 14.18 28.73 -0.73
N ASP A 5 15.43 28.72 -1.21
CA ASP A 5 15.92 28.06 -2.42
C ASP A 5 17.33 27.50 -2.19
N ILE A 6 17.86 26.67 -3.10
CA ILE A 6 19.27 26.26 -3.07
C ILE A 6 20.13 27.54 -3.06
N PRO A 7 20.93 27.78 -2.01
CA PRO A 7 21.69 29.01 -1.89
C PRO A 7 22.67 29.17 -3.04
N LYS A 8 23.03 30.40 -3.41
CA LYS A 8 24.22 30.63 -4.25
C LYS A 8 25.47 30.19 -3.49
N LEU A 9 26.51 29.72 -4.20
CA LEU A 9 27.73 29.19 -3.59
C LEU A 9 28.33 30.12 -2.53
N GLU A 10 28.37 31.43 -2.80
CA GLU A 10 28.90 32.44 -1.88
C GLU A 10 28.11 32.56 -0.57
N ALA A 11 26.77 32.49 -0.65
CA ALA A 11 25.92 32.49 0.53
C ALA A 11 26.12 31.21 1.34
N TRP A 12 26.16 30.06 0.65
CA TRP A 12 26.45 28.77 1.26
C TRP A 12 27.80 28.76 1.99
N LYS A 13 28.89 29.24 1.37
CA LYS A 13 30.22 29.23 1.98
C LYS A 13 30.29 30.11 3.22
N ARG A 14 29.65 31.30 3.18
CA ARG A 14 29.55 32.20 4.33
C ARG A 14 28.80 31.56 5.50
N ASP A 15 27.71 30.88 5.21
CA ASP A 15 26.83 30.29 6.20
C ASP A 15 27.41 29.01 6.82
N SER A 16 28.00 28.16 5.97
CA SER A 16 28.66 26.90 6.37
C SER A 16 30.11 27.10 6.85
N TRP A 17 30.67 28.31 6.77
CA TRP A 17 32.08 28.56 7.10
C TRP A 17 33.03 27.64 6.30
N SER A 18 32.79 27.46 5.00
CA SER A 18 33.58 26.57 4.14
C SER A 18 34.77 27.27 3.44
N TRP A 19 35.18 28.44 3.92
CA TRP A 19 36.28 29.25 3.37
C TRP A 19 37.70 28.75 3.73
N THR A 20 37.84 27.81 4.65
CA THR A 20 39.16 27.38 5.17
C THR A 20 39.88 26.40 4.23
N SER A 21 41.22 26.40 4.26
CA SER A 21 42.07 25.60 3.35
C SER A 21 42.04 24.08 3.64
N SER A 22 41.72 23.65 4.88
CA SER A 22 41.44 22.24 5.19
C SER A 22 39.94 21.95 5.10
N ARG A 23 39.52 21.37 3.97
CA ARG A 23 38.13 20.92 3.73
C ARG A 23 38.08 19.42 3.53
N SER A 24 37.08 18.76 4.13
CA SER A 24 36.74 17.38 3.77
C SER A 24 36.40 17.29 2.29
N THR A 25 36.58 16.10 1.72
CA THR A 25 36.17 15.78 0.35
C THR A 25 34.65 15.98 0.17
N ASN A 26 33.86 15.65 1.19
CA ASN A 26 32.41 15.80 1.19
C ASN A 26 31.97 17.26 1.09
N LEU A 27 32.59 18.16 1.85
CA LEU A 27 32.23 19.59 1.81
C LEU A 27 32.59 20.22 0.45
N LYS A 28 33.73 19.84 -0.15
CA LYS A 28 34.10 20.25 -1.51
C LYS A 28 33.09 19.73 -2.55
N ARG A 29 32.59 18.51 -2.38
CA ARG A 29 31.57 17.92 -3.25
C ARG A 29 30.25 18.71 -3.17
N ILE A 30 29.83 19.11 -1.98
CA ILE A 30 28.63 19.94 -1.77
C ILE A 30 28.78 21.30 -2.44
N ASP A 31 29.93 21.97 -2.28
CA ASP A 31 30.23 23.25 -2.94
C ASP A 31 30.04 23.14 -4.47
N VAL A 32 30.62 22.11 -5.09
CA VAL A 32 30.52 21.86 -6.54
C VAL A 32 29.07 21.59 -6.98
N LEU A 33 28.30 20.82 -6.21
CA LEU A 33 26.92 20.49 -6.55
C LEU A 33 25.99 21.70 -6.43
N ILE A 34 26.18 22.56 -5.43
CA ILE A 34 25.46 23.83 -5.30
C ILE A 34 25.76 24.74 -6.49
N GLU A 35 27.03 24.86 -6.90
CA GLU A 35 27.42 25.65 -8.06
C GLU A 35 26.77 25.12 -9.35
N LYS A 36 26.87 23.80 -9.60
CA LYS A 36 26.26 23.16 -10.77
C LYS A 36 24.74 23.31 -10.81
N TYR A 37 24.04 23.26 -9.66
CA TYR A 37 22.59 23.42 -9.60
C TYR A 37 22.10 24.72 -10.27
N HIS A 38 22.88 25.81 -10.13
CA HIS A 38 22.55 27.11 -10.72
C HIS A 38 22.97 27.26 -12.18
N GLN A 39 23.83 26.36 -12.70
CA GLN A 39 24.33 26.38 -14.07
C GLN A 39 23.50 25.53 -15.05
N VAL A 40 22.70 24.58 -14.54
CA VAL A 40 21.99 23.62 -15.39
C VAL A 40 20.51 23.93 -15.60
N LEU A 41 19.96 23.36 -16.68
CA LEU A 41 18.53 23.35 -16.99
C LEU A 41 17.73 22.44 -16.04
N ILE A 42 16.41 22.62 -16.02
CA ILE A 42 15.46 21.98 -15.08
C ILE A 42 15.63 20.46 -14.98
N THR A 43 15.80 19.76 -16.11
CA THR A 43 15.90 18.28 -16.14
C THR A 43 17.14 17.75 -15.43
N ALA A 44 18.27 18.45 -15.51
CA ALA A 44 19.51 18.06 -14.83
C ALA A 44 19.50 18.42 -13.33
N LYS A 45 18.62 19.34 -12.90
CA LYS A 45 18.53 19.75 -11.49
C LYS A 45 18.11 18.60 -10.57
N ILE A 46 17.27 17.67 -11.03
CA ILE A 46 16.84 16.51 -10.23
C ILE A 46 18.05 15.64 -9.87
N ASN A 47 18.87 15.28 -10.86
CA ASN A 47 20.06 14.45 -10.64
C ASN A 47 21.05 15.14 -9.67
N ILE A 48 21.26 16.45 -9.83
CA ILE A 48 22.12 17.22 -8.93
C ILE A 48 21.55 17.25 -7.52
N LEU A 49 20.25 17.43 -7.34
CA LEU A 49 19.64 17.45 -6.00
C LEU A 49 19.70 16.07 -5.33
N MET A 50 19.52 14.97 -6.07
CA MET A 50 19.71 13.62 -5.54
C MET A 50 21.16 13.39 -5.11
N GLU A 51 22.12 13.82 -5.93
CA GLU A 51 23.54 13.72 -5.57
C GLU A 51 23.89 14.61 -4.38
N LEU A 52 23.30 15.80 -4.30
CA LEU A 52 23.48 16.75 -3.19
C LEU A 52 22.93 16.17 -1.89
N MET A 53 21.77 15.51 -1.92
CA MET A 53 21.22 14.78 -0.78
C MET A 53 22.17 13.67 -0.30
N THR A 54 22.75 12.89 -1.21
CA THR A 54 23.74 11.87 -0.87
C THR A 54 24.99 12.50 -0.25
N ALA A 55 25.54 13.57 -0.84
CA ALA A 55 26.71 14.25 -0.31
C ALA A 55 26.48 14.85 1.09
N ILE A 56 25.27 15.36 1.38
CA ILE A 56 24.86 15.83 2.71
C ILE A 56 24.87 14.68 3.73
N LYS A 57 24.37 13.49 3.34
CA LYS A 57 24.38 12.31 4.20
C LYS A 57 25.79 11.79 4.45
N ASP A 58 26.62 11.74 3.41
CA ASP A 58 28.02 11.34 3.51
C ASP A 58 28.77 12.28 4.48
N TRP A 59 28.56 13.60 4.33
CA TRP A 59 29.08 14.60 5.27
C TRP A 59 28.56 14.37 6.69
N ALA A 60 27.28 14.06 6.85
CA ALA A 60 26.68 13.78 8.15
C ALA A 60 27.18 12.48 8.79
N THR A 61 27.99 11.66 8.09
CA THR A 61 28.71 10.52 8.67
C THR A 61 30.15 10.85 9.04
N ASP A 62 30.75 11.90 8.46
CA ASP A 62 32.10 12.34 8.76
C ASP A 62 32.17 12.95 10.18
N LYS A 63 33.05 12.40 11.04
CA LYS A 63 33.24 12.85 12.42
C LYS A 63 34.10 14.11 12.51
N TYR A 64 35.00 14.33 11.54
CA TYR A 64 35.99 15.42 11.60
C TYR A 64 35.33 16.79 11.41
N ASP A 65 34.28 16.85 10.61
CA ASP A 65 33.54 18.09 10.31
C ASP A 65 32.43 18.43 11.31
N ARG A 66 32.10 17.51 12.22
CA ARG A 66 31.04 17.67 13.24
C ARG A 66 31.53 18.24 14.56
N LYS A 67 32.60 19.04 14.57
CA LYS A 67 33.00 19.74 15.81
C LYS A 67 31.81 20.52 16.35
N GLU A 68 31.44 20.18 17.58
CA GLU A 68 30.34 20.74 18.34
C GLU A 68 30.51 22.27 18.45
N GLY A 69 29.47 23.04 18.13
CA GLY A 69 29.52 24.51 18.08
C GLY A 69 29.90 25.11 16.71
N SER A 70 30.23 24.31 15.70
CA SER A 70 30.44 24.84 14.34
C SER A 70 29.13 25.30 13.70
N ARG A 71 29.14 26.46 13.02
CA ARG A 71 27.99 26.97 12.24
C ARG A 71 27.57 26.05 11.08
N ARG A 72 28.36 25.01 10.80
CA ARG A 72 28.17 24.02 9.72
C ARG A 72 26.89 23.20 9.89
N LEU A 73 26.62 22.68 11.08
CA LEU A 73 25.46 21.81 11.28
C LEU A 73 24.13 22.53 11.02
N PRO A 74 23.87 23.74 11.55
CA PRO A 74 22.67 24.50 11.21
C PRO A 74 22.55 24.82 9.71
N ALA A 75 23.67 25.13 9.04
CA ALA A 75 23.68 25.39 7.59
C ALA A 75 23.36 24.12 6.80
N MET A 76 23.91 22.96 7.20
CA MET A 76 23.66 21.70 6.52
C MET A 76 22.21 21.24 6.69
N VAL A 77 21.64 21.39 7.88
CA VAL A 77 20.22 21.12 8.13
C VAL A 77 19.34 22.06 7.28
N ALA A 78 19.70 23.34 7.18
CA ALA A 78 18.98 24.27 6.33
C ALA A 78 19.08 23.89 4.84
N LEU A 79 20.25 23.43 4.38
CA LEU A 79 20.47 22.96 3.01
C LEU A 79 19.68 21.69 2.73
N GLU A 80 19.73 20.70 3.61
CA GLU A 80 18.96 19.46 3.50
C GLU A 80 17.47 19.75 3.35
N ASN A 81 16.92 20.64 4.20
CA ASN A 81 15.51 21.03 4.13
C ASN A 81 15.13 21.61 2.78
N VAL A 82 15.96 22.49 2.20
CA VAL A 82 15.65 23.09 0.90
C VAL A 82 15.89 22.13 -0.26
N VAL A 83 16.86 21.21 -0.16
CA VAL A 83 17.06 20.14 -1.14
C VAL A 83 15.86 19.20 -1.14
N ILE A 84 15.34 18.81 0.03
CA ILE A 84 14.10 18.03 0.15
C ILE A 84 12.93 18.80 -0.48
N ALA A 85 12.76 20.08 -0.13
CA ALA A 85 11.68 20.89 -0.67
C ALA A 85 11.76 21.02 -2.21
N LYS A 86 12.97 21.17 -2.76
CA LYS A 86 13.20 21.29 -4.21
C LYS A 86 13.11 19.95 -4.92
N LEU A 87 13.55 18.86 -4.31
CA LEU A 87 13.27 17.52 -4.79
C LEU A 87 11.78 17.30 -4.84
N ASN A 88 11.02 17.58 -3.78
CA ASN A 88 9.57 17.46 -3.79
C ASN A 88 8.88 18.36 -4.83
N ALA A 89 9.41 19.57 -5.08
CA ALA A 89 8.85 20.50 -6.06
C ALA A 89 9.22 20.17 -7.52
N LEU A 90 10.40 19.57 -7.78
CA LEU A 90 10.81 19.11 -9.11
C LEU A 90 10.31 17.70 -9.40
N ASP A 91 10.26 16.88 -8.37
CA ASP A 91 9.40 15.71 -8.25
C ASP A 91 7.96 16.16 -8.04
N ASN A 92 7.48 17.23 -8.71
CA ASN A 92 6.04 17.46 -8.92
C ASN A 92 5.42 16.39 -9.85
N ARG A 93 5.99 15.18 -9.88
CA ARG A 93 5.28 13.90 -10.00
C ARG A 93 4.69 13.41 -8.65
N GLY A 94 4.98 14.09 -7.54
CA GLY A 94 4.42 13.96 -6.19
C GLY A 94 3.39 15.05 -5.87
N GLY A 95 3.16 16.00 -6.78
CA GLY A 95 1.91 16.75 -6.87
C GLY A 95 0.87 15.86 -7.53
N HIS A 96 0.21 15.01 -6.74
CA HIS A 96 -0.94 14.30 -7.27
C HIS A 96 -2.01 15.31 -7.68
N ARG A 97 -2.65 15.11 -8.82
CA ARG A 97 -3.69 16.01 -9.34
C ARG A 97 -4.96 16.08 -8.47
N TYR A 98 -5.09 15.13 -7.54
CA TYR A 98 -6.27 14.99 -6.71
C TYR A 98 -6.18 15.92 -5.49
N SER A 99 -7.18 16.73 -5.22
CA SER A 99 -7.28 17.48 -3.96
C SER A 99 -7.86 16.62 -2.83
N ASN A 100 -8.64 15.61 -3.19
CA ASN A 100 -9.39 14.79 -2.23
C ASN A 100 -9.56 13.35 -2.70
N ALA A 101 -9.89 12.46 -1.76
CA ALA A 101 -10.27 11.08 -2.01
C ALA A 101 -11.70 10.83 -1.53
N VAL A 102 -12.46 10.10 -2.33
CA VAL A 102 -13.79 9.59 -2.01
C VAL A 102 -13.68 8.10 -1.81
N CYS A 103 -13.70 7.66 -0.54
CA CYS A 103 -13.67 6.24 -0.20
C CYS A 103 -15.06 5.63 -0.35
N ILE A 104 -15.12 4.47 -1.00
CA ILE A 104 -16.35 3.74 -1.32
C ILE A 104 -16.19 2.28 -0.91
N GLY A 105 -16.90 1.88 0.15
CA GLY A 105 -16.79 0.54 0.71
C GLY A 105 -17.91 -0.37 0.23
N TYR A 106 -17.55 -1.57 -0.23
CA TYR A 106 -18.48 -2.65 -0.52
C TYR A 106 -18.62 -3.56 0.71
N ALA A 107 -19.51 -3.19 1.63
CA ALA A 107 -19.79 -3.97 2.82
C ALA A 107 -20.65 -5.19 2.48
N VAL A 108 -19.99 -6.32 2.27
CA VAL A 108 -20.62 -7.61 1.99
C VAL A 108 -20.04 -8.66 2.93
N LYS A 109 -20.89 -9.62 3.36
CA LYS A 109 -20.40 -10.72 4.18
C LYS A 109 -19.52 -11.64 3.34
N THR A 110 -18.29 -11.88 3.78
CA THR A 110 -17.32 -12.80 3.17
C THR A 110 -16.82 -13.81 4.19
N GLY A 111 -15.87 -14.66 3.79
CA GLY A 111 -15.21 -15.60 4.69
C GLY A 111 -16.05 -16.79 5.13
N ALA A 112 -17.30 -16.96 4.69
CA ALA A 112 -18.02 -18.21 4.91
C ALA A 112 -17.64 -19.23 3.82
N TYR A 113 -17.23 -20.43 4.23
CA TYR A 113 -17.14 -21.62 3.37
C TYR A 113 -17.40 -22.88 4.20
N ASP A 114 -17.78 -23.98 3.55
CA ASP A 114 -17.92 -25.28 4.22
C ASP A 114 -16.58 -26.05 4.12
N PRO A 115 -15.83 -26.22 5.22
CA PRO A 115 -14.56 -26.95 5.20
C PRO A 115 -14.75 -28.46 4.95
N ARG A 116 -15.99 -28.97 4.99
CA ARG A 116 -16.32 -30.36 4.70
C ARG A 116 -16.61 -30.61 3.23
N LEU A 117 -16.68 -29.54 2.42
CA LEU A 117 -16.94 -29.67 1.00
C LEU A 117 -15.71 -30.28 0.31
N VAL A 118 -15.91 -31.42 -0.33
CA VAL A 118 -14.90 -32.17 -1.08
C VAL A 118 -15.33 -32.21 -2.54
N PRO A 119 -14.49 -31.79 -3.51
CA PRO A 119 -14.81 -31.92 -4.92
C PRO A 119 -14.83 -33.40 -5.32
N ALA A 120 -15.73 -33.78 -6.22
CA ALA A 120 -15.84 -35.17 -6.67
C ALA A 120 -14.55 -35.69 -7.34
N ASN A 121 -13.84 -34.80 -8.04
CA ASN A 121 -12.53 -35.04 -8.65
C ASN A 121 -11.87 -33.69 -9.02
N HIS A 122 -10.63 -33.74 -9.50
CA HIS A 122 -9.86 -32.55 -9.90
C HIS A 122 -10.58 -31.71 -10.98
N THR A 123 -11.16 -32.35 -12.00
CA THR A 123 -11.90 -31.65 -13.06
C THR A 123 -13.13 -30.91 -12.52
N THR A 124 -13.86 -31.54 -11.60
CA THR A 124 -15.02 -30.92 -10.94
C THR A 124 -14.59 -29.70 -10.12
N ARG A 125 -13.49 -29.81 -9.37
CA ARG A 125 -12.92 -28.69 -8.62
C ARG A 125 -12.63 -27.49 -9.53
N ILE A 126 -11.94 -27.72 -10.66
CA ILE A 126 -11.61 -26.66 -11.62
C ILE A 126 -12.88 -25.96 -12.12
N ASN A 127 -13.88 -26.74 -12.54
CA ASN A 127 -15.12 -26.18 -13.08
C ASN A 127 -15.89 -25.35 -12.04
N ASP A 128 -15.98 -25.84 -10.80
CA ASP A 128 -16.65 -25.14 -9.70
C ASP A 128 -15.93 -23.84 -9.33
N GLU A 129 -14.59 -23.89 -9.26
CA GLU A 129 -13.74 -22.73 -8.98
C GLU A 129 -13.85 -21.67 -10.09
N GLU A 130 -13.87 -22.09 -11.37
CA GLU A 130 -14.07 -21.19 -12.49
C GLU A 130 -15.46 -20.53 -12.47
N HIS A 131 -16.50 -21.32 -12.19
CA HIS A 131 -17.86 -20.81 -12.05
C HIS A 131 -17.97 -19.79 -10.90
N ASP A 132 -17.40 -20.09 -9.72
CA ASP A 132 -17.36 -19.16 -8.60
C ASP A 132 -16.62 -17.87 -8.96
N LEU A 133 -15.44 -17.94 -9.59
CA LEU A 133 -14.67 -16.78 -10.02
C LEU A 133 -15.50 -15.86 -10.94
N VAL A 134 -16.11 -16.42 -11.97
CA VAL A 134 -16.98 -15.67 -12.90
C VAL A 134 -18.14 -15.01 -12.16
N GLN A 135 -18.78 -15.73 -11.23
CA GLN A 135 -19.90 -15.20 -10.46
C GLN A 135 -19.46 -14.05 -9.53
N ARG A 136 -18.32 -14.19 -8.84
CA ARG A 136 -17.75 -13.16 -7.97
C ARG A 136 -17.36 -11.91 -8.75
N CYS A 137 -16.74 -12.06 -9.91
CA CYS A 137 -16.43 -10.93 -10.80
C CYS A 137 -17.72 -10.22 -11.26
N LYS A 138 -18.77 -10.95 -11.66
CA LYS A 138 -20.07 -10.36 -12.04
C LYS A 138 -20.68 -9.56 -10.88
N GLU A 139 -20.66 -10.10 -9.67
CA GLU A 139 -21.15 -9.42 -8.47
C GLU A 139 -20.37 -8.13 -8.19
N LEU A 140 -19.05 -8.19 -8.32
CA LEU A 140 -18.17 -7.05 -8.07
C LEU A 140 -18.32 -5.95 -9.13
N ILE A 141 -18.44 -6.32 -10.41
CA ILE A 141 -18.76 -5.38 -11.50
C ILE A 141 -20.09 -4.67 -11.23
N LYS A 142 -21.11 -5.41 -10.79
CA LYS A 142 -22.41 -4.81 -10.40
C LYS A 142 -22.24 -3.82 -9.25
N ALA A 143 -21.45 -4.15 -8.23
CA ALA A 143 -21.17 -3.27 -7.10
C ALA A 143 -20.41 -2.00 -7.52
N ILE A 144 -19.44 -2.12 -8.43
CA ILE A 144 -18.68 -0.99 -9.01
C ILE A 144 -19.61 -0.05 -9.77
N ARG A 145 -20.46 -0.59 -10.67
CA ARG A 145 -21.42 0.23 -11.43
C ARG A 145 -22.38 0.99 -10.52
N VAL A 146 -22.91 0.34 -9.49
CA VAL A 146 -23.79 1.02 -8.52
C VAL A 146 -23.02 2.06 -7.70
N SER A 147 -21.76 1.78 -7.35
CA SER A 147 -20.88 2.74 -6.68
C SER A 147 -20.65 3.99 -7.51
N ALA A 148 -20.39 3.83 -8.81
CA ALA A 148 -20.25 4.94 -9.75
C ALA A 148 -21.54 5.76 -9.85
N GLN A 149 -22.69 5.10 -9.96
CA GLN A 149 -23.99 5.79 -9.95
C GLN A 149 -24.23 6.59 -8.66
N CYS A 150 -23.94 6.00 -7.49
CA CYS A 150 -24.06 6.70 -6.21
C CYS A 150 -23.15 7.93 -6.15
N TYR A 151 -21.89 7.77 -6.55
CA TYR A 151 -20.97 8.90 -6.63
C TYR A 151 -21.50 10.00 -7.55
N GLU A 152 -21.91 9.67 -8.78
CA GLU A 152 -22.43 10.65 -9.75
C GLU A 152 -23.65 11.40 -9.22
N MET A 153 -24.58 10.72 -8.54
CA MET A 153 -25.72 11.38 -7.89
C MET A 153 -25.27 12.31 -6.77
N SER A 154 -24.27 11.92 -5.97
CA SER A 154 -23.74 12.75 -4.88
C SER A 154 -23.00 13.99 -5.39
N ALA A 155 -22.32 13.85 -6.54
CA ALA A 155 -21.51 14.88 -7.19
C ALA A 155 -22.28 15.61 -8.31
N ALA A 156 -23.62 15.50 -8.36
CA ALA A 156 -24.41 16.05 -9.46
C ALA A 156 -24.30 17.57 -9.62
N LYS A 157 -23.94 18.29 -8.54
CA LYS A 157 -23.72 19.74 -8.54
C LYS A 157 -22.28 20.15 -8.86
N GLU A 158 -21.35 19.19 -8.90
CA GLU A 158 -19.94 19.45 -9.19
C GLU A 158 -19.71 19.50 -10.70
N SER A 159 -18.84 20.42 -11.15
CA SER A 159 -18.37 20.41 -12.54
C SER A 159 -17.46 19.21 -12.81
N ASP A 160 -17.33 18.80 -14.07
CA ASP A 160 -16.39 17.74 -14.47
C ASP A 160 -14.95 18.03 -14.05
N ALA A 161 -14.52 19.30 -14.07
CA ALA A 161 -13.19 19.69 -13.64
C ALA A 161 -12.98 19.46 -12.13
N GLU A 162 -14.01 19.70 -11.30
CA GLU A 162 -13.96 19.41 -9.87
C GLU A 162 -13.98 17.90 -9.60
N LYS A 163 -14.84 17.15 -10.29
CA LYS A 163 -14.87 15.69 -10.18
C LYS A 163 -13.52 15.05 -10.49
N ARG A 164 -12.76 15.61 -11.42
CA ARG A 164 -11.41 15.13 -11.81
C ARG A 164 -10.33 15.43 -10.77
N LYS A 165 -10.59 16.31 -9.79
CA LYS A 165 -9.71 16.54 -8.63
C LYS A 165 -10.00 15.55 -7.50
N SER A 166 -10.96 14.65 -7.66
CA SER A 166 -11.32 13.66 -6.64
C SER A 166 -10.89 12.26 -7.10
N LEU A 167 -10.04 11.60 -6.32
CA LEU A 167 -9.72 10.18 -6.50
C LEU A 167 -10.83 9.35 -5.86
N LYS A 168 -11.42 8.40 -6.60
CA LYS A 168 -12.44 7.49 -6.04
C LYS A 168 -11.76 6.18 -5.69
N ILE A 169 -11.98 5.67 -4.49
CA ILE A 169 -11.38 4.42 -4.02
C ILE A 169 -12.49 3.43 -3.72
N PHE A 170 -12.71 2.48 -4.61
CA PHE A 170 -13.62 1.36 -4.35
C PHE A 170 -12.86 0.23 -3.67
N MET A 171 -13.39 -0.31 -2.57
CA MET A 171 -12.78 -1.44 -1.88
C MET A 171 -13.79 -2.49 -1.45
N ALA A 172 -13.51 -3.74 -1.80
CA ALA A 172 -14.16 -4.94 -1.26
C ALA A 172 -13.33 -5.55 -0.10
N PRO A 173 -13.94 -6.34 0.78
CA PRO A 173 -13.29 -6.88 1.97
C PRO A 173 -12.34 -8.05 1.66
N GLU A 174 -11.62 -8.50 2.70
CA GLU A 174 -10.86 -9.74 2.65
C GLU A 174 -11.77 -10.95 2.37
N PHE A 175 -11.21 -12.02 1.78
CA PHE A 175 -11.90 -13.27 1.46
C PHE A 175 -13.04 -13.14 0.45
N PHE A 176 -13.06 -12.06 -0.35
CA PHE A 176 -14.06 -11.91 -1.40
C PHE A 176 -13.93 -13.03 -2.46
N PHE A 177 -12.69 -13.36 -2.83
CA PHE A 177 -12.33 -14.47 -3.70
C PHE A 177 -11.74 -15.62 -2.87
N ARG A 178 -12.56 -16.29 -2.05
CA ARG A 178 -12.11 -17.44 -1.24
C ARG A 178 -12.14 -18.78 -1.99
N GLY A 179 -12.93 -18.88 -3.05
CA GLY A 179 -13.24 -20.15 -3.70
C GLY A 179 -14.22 -21.01 -2.88
N PRO A 180 -14.95 -21.91 -3.54
CA PRO A 180 -15.96 -22.76 -2.89
C PRO A 180 -15.36 -23.75 -1.90
N TYR A 181 -14.10 -24.15 -2.11
CA TYR A 181 -13.38 -25.14 -1.33
C TYR A 181 -12.40 -24.55 -0.29
N GLY A 182 -12.49 -23.24 -0.04
CA GLY A 182 -11.69 -22.52 0.95
C GLY A 182 -10.46 -21.81 0.39
N ALA A 183 -9.96 -22.24 -0.77
CA ALA A 183 -8.93 -21.59 -1.57
C ALA A 183 -8.99 -22.08 -3.03
N TYR A 184 -8.65 -21.23 -4.00
CA TYR A 184 -8.47 -21.67 -5.39
C TYR A 184 -7.20 -22.51 -5.53
N ALA A 185 -7.24 -23.57 -6.35
CA ALA A 185 -6.09 -24.44 -6.61
C ALA A 185 -5.04 -23.79 -7.53
N ASP A 186 -5.49 -22.91 -8.42
CA ASP A 186 -4.66 -22.29 -9.45
C ASP A 186 -4.43 -20.81 -9.14
N ILE A 187 -3.17 -20.43 -8.87
CA ILE A 187 -2.77 -19.02 -8.68
C ILE A 187 -3.03 -18.17 -9.94
N GLY A 188 -3.12 -18.81 -11.11
CA GLY A 188 -3.54 -18.17 -12.37
C GLY A 188 -4.93 -17.55 -12.31
N CYS A 189 -5.76 -17.90 -11.31
CA CYS A 189 -7.03 -17.21 -11.04
C CYS A 189 -6.86 -15.69 -10.84
N ILE A 190 -5.72 -15.23 -10.30
CA ILE A 190 -5.46 -13.81 -10.07
C ILE A 190 -5.45 -13.03 -11.40
N ASN A 191 -4.78 -13.58 -12.42
CA ASN A 191 -4.76 -12.96 -13.75
C ASN A 191 -6.16 -12.96 -14.37
N LYS A 192 -6.90 -14.07 -14.25
CA LYS A 192 -8.30 -14.15 -14.73
C LYS A 192 -9.20 -13.12 -14.07
N ILE A 193 -9.03 -12.87 -12.77
CA ILE A 193 -9.76 -11.81 -12.05
C ILE A 193 -9.38 -10.45 -12.63
N PHE A 194 -8.10 -10.11 -12.75
CA PHE A 194 -7.68 -8.82 -13.32
C PHE A 194 -8.19 -8.59 -14.73
N ASP A 195 -8.09 -9.60 -15.60
CA ASP A 195 -8.53 -9.53 -16.99
C ASP A 195 -10.05 -9.33 -17.07
N THR A 196 -10.82 -10.08 -16.28
CA THR A 196 -12.28 -9.96 -16.22
C THR A 196 -12.70 -8.60 -15.68
N MET A 197 -12.06 -8.12 -14.62
CA MET A 197 -12.39 -6.82 -14.02
C MET A 197 -12.00 -5.67 -14.95
N ALA A 198 -10.91 -5.78 -15.70
CA ALA A 198 -10.44 -4.78 -16.66
C ALA A 198 -11.47 -4.49 -17.76
N LEU A 199 -12.31 -5.46 -18.14
CA LEU A 199 -13.41 -5.25 -19.09
C LEU A 199 -14.38 -4.15 -18.62
N GLU A 200 -14.55 -3.99 -17.32
CA GLU A 200 -15.35 -2.90 -16.74
C GLU A 200 -14.47 -1.69 -16.40
N THR A 201 -13.42 -1.89 -15.60
CA THR A 201 -12.67 -0.81 -14.93
C THR A 201 -11.77 -0.01 -15.86
N SER A 202 -11.46 -0.50 -17.07
CA SER A 202 -10.69 0.23 -18.08
C SER A 202 -11.48 1.34 -18.78
N GLN A 203 -12.80 1.42 -18.58
CA GLN A 203 -13.62 2.47 -19.18
C GLN A 203 -13.18 3.86 -18.69
N ASN A 204 -13.24 4.86 -19.59
CA ASN A 204 -12.79 6.23 -19.30
C ASN A 204 -13.52 6.89 -18.12
N VAL A 205 -14.74 6.45 -17.80
CA VAL A 205 -15.51 6.90 -16.62
C VAL A 205 -14.75 6.62 -15.32
N TYR A 206 -13.88 5.60 -15.33
CA TYR A 206 -13.10 5.15 -14.19
C TYR A 206 -11.67 5.68 -14.15
N ARG A 207 -11.28 6.63 -15.03
CA ARG A 207 -9.88 7.15 -15.11
C ARG A 207 -9.32 7.79 -13.83
N ASP A 208 -10.21 8.15 -12.91
CA ASP A 208 -9.90 8.79 -11.62
C ASP A 208 -10.27 7.84 -10.46
N TRP A 209 -10.23 6.52 -10.69
CA TRP A 209 -10.59 5.49 -9.74
C TRP A 209 -9.42 4.56 -9.42
N LEU A 210 -9.33 4.14 -8.16
CA LEU A 210 -8.56 3.01 -7.68
C LEU A 210 -9.54 1.93 -7.22
N PHE A 211 -9.32 0.70 -7.66
CA PHE A 211 -10.09 -0.45 -7.23
C PHE A 211 -9.25 -1.38 -6.38
N VAL A 212 -9.74 -1.75 -5.21
CA VAL A 212 -9.25 -2.86 -4.40
C VAL A 212 -10.34 -3.92 -4.44
N PHE A 213 -10.13 -5.00 -5.19
CA PHE A 213 -11.13 -6.03 -5.42
C PHE A 213 -11.35 -6.98 -4.23
N GLY A 214 -10.82 -6.62 -3.06
CA GLY A 214 -10.73 -7.49 -1.90
C GLY A 214 -9.51 -8.38 -2.00
N THR A 215 -9.60 -9.58 -1.43
CA THR A 215 -8.51 -10.54 -1.50
C THR A 215 -8.91 -11.88 -2.09
N ALA A 216 -7.92 -12.54 -2.72
CA ALA A 216 -8.01 -13.88 -3.25
C ALA A 216 -7.16 -14.87 -2.45
N ILE A 217 -7.76 -15.98 -2.04
CA ILE A 217 -7.06 -17.07 -1.35
C ILE A 217 -6.68 -18.15 -2.36
N CYS A 218 -5.39 -18.46 -2.43
CA CYS A 218 -4.84 -19.50 -3.29
C CYS A 218 -4.15 -20.58 -2.44
N SER A 219 -4.15 -21.80 -2.95
CA SER A 219 -3.43 -22.94 -2.39
C SER A 219 -2.72 -23.66 -3.52
N SER A 220 -1.39 -23.62 -3.50
CA SER A 220 -0.54 -24.32 -4.47
C SER A 220 0.24 -25.45 -3.78
N ASP A 221 0.63 -26.48 -4.53
CA ASP A 221 1.46 -27.55 -3.98
C ASP A 221 2.88 -27.01 -3.68
N LYS A 222 3.37 -27.21 -2.45
CA LYS A 222 4.78 -26.97 -2.13
C LYS A 222 5.55 -28.25 -2.42
N GLU A 223 6.40 -28.21 -3.44
CA GLU A 223 7.21 -29.35 -3.87
C GLU A 223 8.68 -29.18 -3.50
N LEU A 224 9.35 -30.31 -3.22
CA LEU A 224 10.81 -30.40 -3.13
C LEU A 224 11.25 -31.63 -3.91
N SER A 225 12.06 -31.43 -4.95
CA SER A 225 12.54 -32.51 -5.82
C SER A 225 11.42 -33.38 -6.41
N GLY A 226 10.28 -32.76 -6.77
CA GLY A 226 9.10 -33.43 -7.34
C GLY A 226 8.22 -34.17 -6.32
N LEU A 227 8.52 -34.08 -5.02
CA LEU A 227 7.68 -34.61 -3.96
C LEU A 227 6.85 -33.48 -3.32
N LYS A 228 5.52 -33.65 -3.30
CA LYS A 228 4.62 -32.75 -2.57
C LYS A 228 4.87 -32.85 -1.07
N LEU A 229 5.25 -31.72 -0.47
CA LEU A 229 5.46 -31.58 0.98
C LEU A 229 4.19 -31.13 1.72
N GLY A 230 3.25 -30.52 1.00
CA GLY A 230 2.02 -29.93 1.53
C GLY A 230 1.57 -28.77 0.64
N ASN A 231 0.78 -27.85 1.19
CA ASN A 231 0.24 -26.71 0.46
C ASN A 231 0.89 -25.40 0.88
N LEU A 232 1.31 -24.58 -0.08
CA LEU A 232 1.62 -23.18 0.11
C LEU A 232 0.31 -22.38 0.13
N LEU A 233 0.08 -21.64 1.22
CA LEU A 233 -1.16 -20.92 1.45
C LEU A 233 -0.96 -19.43 1.32
N GLU A 234 -1.71 -18.82 0.42
CA GLU A 234 -1.46 -17.45 0.00
C GLU A 234 -2.77 -16.65 -0.03
N ASN A 235 -2.70 -15.38 0.38
CA ASN A 235 -3.84 -14.47 0.41
C ASN A 235 -3.38 -13.13 -0.16
N TYR A 236 -3.99 -12.73 -1.27
CA TYR A 236 -3.52 -11.63 -2.11
C TYR A 236 -4.59 -10.55 -2.21
N ALA A 237 -4.27 -9.33 -1.78
CA ALA A 237 -5.08 -8.17 -2.12
C ALA A 237 -4.81 -7.76 -3.58
N LEU A 238 -5.90 -7.51 -4.30
CA LEU A 238 -5.87 -7.24 -5.73
C LEU A 238 -6.23 -5.78 -5.96
N VAL A 239 -5.29 -5.01 -6.51
CA VAL A 239 -5.44 -3.58 -6.75
C VAL A 239 -5.34 -3.29 -8.24
N GLN A 240 -6.29 -2.53 -8.76
CA GLN A 240 -6.30 -2.11 -10.16
C GLN A 240 -6.61 -0.62 -10.31
N ARG A 241 -5.81 0.06 -11.11
CA ARG A 241 -6.08 1.45 -11.54
C ARG A 241 -7.18 1.46 -12.59
N GLY A 242 -8.14 2.38 -12.46
CA GLY A 242 -9.21 2.57 -13.43
C GLY A 242 -8.82 3.43 -14.63
N GLY A 243 -9.63 3.34 -15.69
CA GLY A 243 -9.42 4.02 -16.96
C GLY A 243 -8.46 3.30 -17.91
N GLY A 244 -8.44 3.76 -19.16
CA GLY A 244 -7.64 3.15 -20.23
C GLY A 244 -6.13 3.41 -20.08
N ASN A 245 -5.35 2.59 -20.79
CA ASN A 245 -3.88 2.56 -20.92
C ASN A 245 -3.14 3.74 -20.28
N SER A 246 -2.68 3.54 -19.04
CA SER A 246 -1.63 4.37 -18.43
C SER A 246 -0.25 3.77 -18.73
N SER A 247 0.80 4.58 -18.62
CA SER A 247 2.19 4.12 -18.68
C SER A 247 2.65 3.44 -17.38
N GLU A 248 1.82 3.44 -16.34
CA GLU A 248 2.10 2.82 -15.04
C GLU A 248 1.53 1.39 -14.98
N ALA A 249 2.04 0.58 -14.04
CA ALA A 249 1.47 -0.74 -13.79
C ALA A 249 0.01 -0.59 -13.35
N ASN A 250 -0.93 -1.08 -14.16
CA ASN A 250 -2.36 -0.97 -13.85
C ASN A 250 -2.83 -1.98 -12.80
N ASN A 251 -2.09 -3.08 -12.61
CA ASN A 251 -2.42 -4.16 -11.67
C ASN A 251 -1.31 -4.28 -10.62
N ILE A 252 -1.70 -4.31 -9.35
CA ILE A 252 -0.80 -4.47 -8.21
C ILE A 252 -1.37 -5.59 -7.34
N VAL A 253 -0.49 -6.48 -6.89
CA VAL A 253 -0.82 -7.57 -5.98
C VAL A 253 -0.09 -7.34 -4.68
N VAL A 254 -0.80 -7.37 -3.56
CA VAL A 254 -0.18 -7.24 -2.22
C VAL A 254 -0.47 -8.51 -1.43
N ALA A 255 0.56 -9.31 -1.17
CA ALA A 255 0.41 -10.49 -0.32
C ALA A 255 0.19 -10.08 1.15
N LYS A 256 -0.74 -10.79 1.79
CA LYS A 256 -0.86 -10.85 3.25
C LYS A 256 0.39 -11.51 3.81
N GLU A 257 1.07 -10.81 4.72
CA GLU A 257 2.30 -11.32 5.33
C GLU A 257 2.01 -12.27 6.48
N PHE A 258 0.89 -12.07 7.19
CA PHE A 258 0.53 -12.87 8.35
C PHE A 258 -0.81 -13.60 8.18
N PRO A 259 -0.90 -14.64 7.31
CA PRO A 259 -2.06 -15.52 7.26
C PRO A 259 -2.38 -16.09 8.64
N SER A 260 -3.66 -16.31 8.92
CA SER A 260 -4.13 -16.79 10.21
C SER A 260 -5.01 -18.02 10.08
N HIS A 261 -5.29 -18.67 11.19
CA HIS A 261 -6.11 -19.89 11.21
C HIS A 261 -7.55 -19.68 10.69
N ILE A 262 -8.06 -18.43 10.66
CA ILE A 262 -9.37 -18.11 10.09
C ILE A 262 -9.37 -18.12 8.55
N ASP A 263 -8.21 -17.91 7.91
CA ASP A 263 -8.03 -17.92 6.45
C ASP A 263 -8.28 -19.32 5.84
N PHE A 264 -8.13 -20.40 6.63
CA PHE A 264 -8.28 -21.80 6.15
C PHE A 264 -9.01 -22.72 7.14
N LYS A 265 -9.83 -22.11 8.02
CA LYS A 265 -10.65 -22.72 9.09
C LYS A 265 -10.01 -23.96 9.71
N HIS A 266 -9.18 -23.71 10.72
CA HIS A 266 -8.66 -24.73 11.61
C HIS A 266 -9.44 -24.75 12.94
N PRO A 267 -10.53 -25.54 13.07
CA PRO A 267 -11.26 -25.60 14.33
C PRO A 267 -10.35 -26.12 15.45
N GLY A 268 -10.33 -25.43 16.59
CA GLY A 268 -9.62 -25.86 17.80
C GLY A 268 -8.11 -25.56 17.85
N VAL A 269 -7.59 -24.72 16.95
CA VAL A 269 -6.17 -24.38 16.90
C VAL A 269 -5.97 -22.90 17.21
N THR A 270 -5.09 -22.63 18.18
CA THR A 270 -4.66 -21.28 18.57
C THR A 270 -3.69 -20.70 17.54
N ASP A 271 -3.52 -19.37 17.54
CA ASP A 271 -2.51 -18.70 16.70
C ASP A 271 -1.10 -19.27 16.89
N HIS A 272 -0.74 -19.66 18.12
CA HIS A 272 0.55 -20.29 18.40
C HIS A 272 0.68 -21.64 17.69
N GLN A 273 -0.38 -22.45 17.69
CA GLN A 273 -0.38 -23.75 17.03
C GLN A 273 -0.43 -23.62 15.49
N TRP A 274 -1.04 -22.55 14.97
CA TRP A 274 -1.04 -22.24 13.54
C TRP A 274 0.36 -22.03 12.97
N PHE A 275 1.22 -21.34 13.73
CA PHE A 275 2.60 -21.05 13.34
C PHE A 275 3.62 -22.11 13.79
N ASP A 276 3.19 -23.13 14.53
CA ASP A 276 4.02 -24.26 14.94
C ASP A 276 4.23 -25.19 13.72
N PRO A 277 5.45 -25.31 13.16
CA PRO A 277 5.70 -26.14 11.98
C PRO A 277 5.40 -27.64 12.20
N ALA A 278 5.33 -28.08 13.45
CA ALA A 278 4.96 -29.45 13.80
C ALA A 278 3.43 -29.68 13.77
N LYS A 279 2.64 -28.60 13.80
CA LYS A 279 1.17 -28.62 13.84
C LYS A 279 0.53 -27.89 12.65
N SER A 280 1.31 -27.50 11.65
CA SER A 280 0.86 -26.70 10.52
C SER A 280 0.00 -27.53 9.57
N LYS A 281 -1.28 -27.75 9.89
CA LYS A 281 -2.28 -28.32 8.97
C LYS A 281 -3.28 -27.27 8.52
N ALA A 282 -3.94 -27.48 7.39
CA ALA A 282 -5.03 -26.65 6.92
C ALA A 282 -6.07 -27.50 6.17
N ASN A 283 -7.34 -27.12 6.26
CA ASN A 283 -8.43 -27.85 5.61
C ASN A 283 -8.82 -27.15 4.30
N ILE A 284 -8.48 -27.78 3.18
CA ILE A 284 -8.75 -27.27 1.83
C ILE A 284 -9.37 -28.39 1.03
N ALA A 285 -10.49 -28.10 0.36
CA ALA A 285 -11.23 -29.11 -0.40
C ALA A 285 -11.56 -30.38 0.43
N GLY A 286 -11.82 -30.18 1.72
CA GLY A 286 -12.13 -31.24 2.70
C GLY A 286 -10.96 -32.17 3.05
N VAL A 287 -9.73 -31.83 2.65
CA VAL A 287 -8.50 -32.56 3.01
C VAL A 287 -7.69 -31.73 4.00
N SER A 288 -7.23 -32.40 5.07
CA SER A 288 -6.35 -31.80 6.08
C SER A 288 -4.89 -32.11 5.75
N GLU A 289 -4.20 -31.15 5.13
CA GLU A 289 -2.81 -31.33 4.68
C GLU A 289 -1.86 -30.40 5.45
N LYS A 290 -0.57 -30.75 5.44
CA LYS A 290 0.47 -29.86 5.94
C LYS A 290 0.45 -28.56 5.13
N HIS A 291 0.58 -27.42 5.81
CA HIS A 291 0.63 -26.12 5.16
C HIS A 291 1.98 -25.43 5.36
N PHE A 292 2.27 -24.51 4.44
CA PHE A 292 3.42 -23.62 4.44
C PHE A 292 2.96 -22.18 4.25
N MET A 293 3.64 -21.26 4.93
CA MET A 293 3.41 -19.83 4.79
C MET A 293 4.19 -19.26 3.58
N PRO A 294 3.75 -18.13 3.00
CA PRO A 294 4.50 -17.45 1.94
C PRO A 294 5.93 -17.10 2.38
N GLU A 295 6.89 -17.22 1.46
CA GLU A 295 8.25 -16.72 1.68
C GLU A 295 8.18 -15.19 1.79
N GLY A 296 8.60 -14.64 2.94
CA GLY A 296 8.46 -13.21 3.26
C GLY A 296 7.47 -12.88 4.37
N ALA A 297 6.65 -13.85 4.81
CA ALA A 297 6.02 -13.82 6.14
C ALA A 297 7.14 -13.83 7.18
N ARG A 298 7.57 -12.66 7.69
CA ARG A 298 8.79 -12.51 8.50
C ARG A 298 9.01 -13.65 9.50
N ARG A 299 9.97 -14.52 9.19
CA ARG A 299 10.91 -15.06 10.17
C ARG A 299 12.11 -14.11 10.15
N ASP A 300 12.18 -13.14 11.05
CA ASP A 300 13.49 -12.63 11.44
C ASP A 300 14.02 -13.59 12.53
N PRO A 301 15.26 -14.11 12.44
CA PRO A 301 16.43 -13.37 11.98
C PRO A 301 17.31 -14.07 10.92
N ILE A 302 17.97 -13.23 10.11
CA ILE A 302 19.26 -13.45 9.41
C ILE A 302 19.26 -14.54 8.31
N GLY A 303 19.36 -14.06 7.06
CA GLY A 303 20.12 -14.72 6.00
C GLY A 303 19.48 -15.92 5.33
N SER A 304 18.76 -15.68 4.23
CA SER A 304 18.87 -16.57 3.07
C SER A 304 18.43 -15.85 1.81
N ALA A 305 19.39 -15.59 0.94
CA ALA A 305 19.14 -15.18 -0.43
C ALA A 305 18.78 -16.44 -1.24
N LEU A 306 17.62 -16.44 -1.90
CA LEU A 306 17.30 -17.41 -2.93
C LEU A 306 16.68 -16.70 -4.14
N ALA A 307 17.31 -16.96 -5.28
CA ALA A 307 17.11 -16.32 -6.56
C ALA A 307 16.03 -17.04 -7.39
N GLY A 308 15.32 -16.27 -8.22
CA GLY A 308 14.43 -16.80 -9.26
C GLY A 308 13.24 -15.88 -9.51
N ALA A 309 13.41 -14.86 -10.35
CA ALA A 309 12.35 -13.93 -10.70
C ALA A 309 11.20 -14.61 -11.46
N ARG A 310 9.99 -14.60 -10.87
CA ARG A 310 8.63 -14.65 -11.45
C ARG A 310 7.65 -14.67 -10.26
N LEU A 311 6.82 -13.63 -10.10
CA LEU A 311 6.03 -13.22 -8.90
C LEU A 311 6.75 -12.42 -7.79
N SER A 312 8.04 -12.64 -7.53
CA SER A 312 8.76 -11.96 -6.43
C SER A 312 8.98 -10.44 -6.60
N GLU A 313 8.80 -9.90 -7.81
CA GLU A 313 8.85 -8.44 -8.06
C GLU A 313 7.49 -7.74 -7.83
N LEU A 314 6.38 -8.50 -7.78
CA LEU A 314 5.04 -8.01 -7.44
C LEU A 314 4.72 -8.22 -5.96
N VAL A 315 5.32 -9.24 -5.34
CA VAL A 315 4.99 -9.70 -3.99
C VAL A 315 6.09 -9.28 -3.02
N GLY A 316 5.87 -8.14 -2.33
CA GLY A 316 6.76 -7.74 -1.23
C GLY A 316 6.52 -6.33 -0.71
N GLY A 317 6.07 -5.42 -1.57
CA GLY A 317 5.68 -4.07 -1.16
C GLY A 317 4.25 -4.05 -0.64
N CYS A 318 4.05 -3.73 0.64
CA CYS A 318 2.75 -3.23 1.13
C CYS A 318 2.56 -1.75 0.82
N ILE A 319 3.53 -1.10 0.13
CA ILE A 319 3.48 0.30 -0.25
C ILE A 319 3.68 0.42 -1.76
N PHE A 320 2.81 1.20 -2.39
CA PHE A 320 2.89 1.49 -3.83
C PHE A 320 2.53 2.95 -4.10
N THR A 321 2.91 3.45 -5.26
CA THR A 321 2.56 4.81 -5.71
C THR A 321 1.67 4.72 -6.95
N MET A 322 0.59 5.49 -6.98
CA MET A 322 -0.27 5.66 -8.16
C MET A 322 -0.64 7.13 -8.32
N ASP A 323 -0.46 7.69 -9.51
CA ASP A 323 -0.73 9.11 -9.82
C ASP A 323 -0.10 10.08 -8.79
N GLY A 324 1.10 9.75 -8.28
CA GLY A 324 1.82 10.54 -7.27
C GLY A 324 1.34 10.37 -5.81
N ILE A 325 0.36 9.51 -5.54
CA ILE A 325 -0.13 9.20 -4.19
C ILE A 325 0.54 7.93 -3.69
N ARG A 326 1.13 7.97 -2.48
CA ARG A 326 1.66 6.79 -1.79
C ARG A 326 0.55 6.10 -1.00
N PHE A 327 0.26 4.86 -1.38
CA PHE A 327 -0.66 3.97 -0.69
C PHE A 327 0.13 3.00 0.18
N GLY A 328 -0.42 2.68 1.35
CA GLY A 328 -0.05 1.51 2.13
C GLY A 328 -1.24 0.57 2.16
N LEU A 329 -1.06 -0.73 1.91
CA LEU A 329 -2.11 -1.72 1.97
C LEU A 329 -1.71 -2.86 2.91
N GLU A 330 -2.57 -3.15 3.87
CA GLU A 330 -2.43 -4.28 4.79
C GLU A 330 -3.69 -5.14 4.75
N VAL A 331 -3.52 -6.45 4.77
CA VAL A 331 -4.66 -7.37 4.81
C VAL A 331 -4.92 -7.80 6.23
N CYS A 332 -6.02 -7.32 6.81
CA CYS A 332 -6.56 -7.77 8.09
C CYS A 332 -5.49 -7.88 9.19
N ARG A 333 -5.05 -9.10 9.52
CA ARG A 333 -4.06 -9.36 10.57
C ARG A 333 -2.73 -8.63 10.37
N ASP A 334 -2.34 -8.30 9.14
CA ASP A 334 -1.17 -7.44 8.90
C ASP A 334 -1.31 -6.10 9.63
N HIS A 335 -2.52 -5.51 9.63
CA HIS A 335 -2.84 -4.29 10.36
C HIS A 335 -2.80 -4.52 11.87
N HIS A 336 -3.30 -5.67 12.36
CA HIS A 336 -3.28 -6.00 13.79
C HIS A 336 -1.85 -6.07 14.32
N LEU A 337 -0.97 -6.67 13.53
CA LEU A 337 0.46 -6.81 13.80
C LEU A 337 1.27 -5.57 13.39
N GLN A 338 0.60 -4.50 12.96
CA GLN A 338 1.21 -3.21 12.70
C GLN A 338 2.31 -3.29 11.63
N ARG A 339 2.12 -4.11 10.58
CA ARG A 339 3.13 -4.39 9.54
C ARG A 339 3.69 -3.10 8.91
N LEU A 340 2.82 -2.23 8.40
CA LEU A 340 3.18 -0.93 7.80
C LEU A 340 3.77 0.01 8.83
N LYS A 341 3.22 0.04 10.05
CA LYS A 341 3.69 0.92 11.12
C LYS A 341 5.11 0.59 11.55
N ASN A 342 5.47 -0.69 11.51
CA ASN A 342 6.80 -1.21 11.85
C ASN A 342 7.74 -1.27 10.63
N SER A 343 7.29 -0.84 9.45
CA SER A 343 8.12 -0.76 8.24
C SER A 343 9.03 0.47 8.27
N LYS A 344 10.11 0.47 7.47
CA LYS A 344 11.03 1.62 7.38
C LYS A 344 10.37 2.84 6.73
N GLU A 345 9.28 2.59 6.02
CA GLU A 345 8.46 3.49 5.24
C GLU A 345 7.20 3.93 6.01
N ALA A 346 7.10 3.62 7.30
CA ALA A 346 6.08 4.21 8.15
C ALA A 346 6.16 5.75 8.11
N GLY A 347 5.00 6.41 8.03
CA GLY A 347 4.91 7.87 8.05
C GLY A 347 5.16 8.56 6.71
N ILE A 348 5.26 7.83 5.59
CA ILE A 348 5.24 8.41 4.23
C ILE A 348 4.00 8.04 3.40
N VAL A 349 3.12 7.19 3.96
CA VAL A 349 1.87 6.74 3.33
C VAL A 349 0.83 7.85 3.40
N HIS A 350 0.25 8.25 2.28
CA HIS A 350 -0.86 9.22 2.23
C HIS A 350 -2.20 8.55 2.57
N ILE A 351 -2.43 7.34 2.03
CA ILE A 351 -3.67 6.58 2.19
C ILE A 351 -3.35 5.14 2.58
N GLN A 352 -3.82 4.69 3.74
CA GLN A 352 -3.71 3.31 4.23
C GLN A 352 -5.03 2.56 3.96
N LEU A 353 -4.94 1.43 3.27
CA LEU A 353 -6.05 0.60 2.81
C LEU A 353 -6.05 -0.74 3.55
N ILE A 354 -7.20 -1.13 4.10
CA ILE A 354 -7.34 -2.31 4.94
C ILE A 354 -8.56 -3.13 4.47
N PRO A 355 -8.43 -4.00 3.46
CA PRO A 355 -9.40 -5.07 3.27
C PRO A 355 -9.29 -6.06 4.43
N SER A 356 -10.39 -6.31 5.14
CA SER A 356 -10.37 -7.15 6.35
C SER A 356 -11.55 -8.10 6.48
N ALA A 357 -11.44 -9.05 7.41
CA ALA A 357 -12.46 -10.01 7.79
C ALA A 357 -12.41 -10.29 9.30
N GLY A 358 -13.14 -9.48 10.07
CA GLY A 358 -13.20 -9.49 11.53
C GLY A 358 -12.37 -8.40 12.21
N MET A 359 -12.01 -7.32 11.52
CA MET A 359 -11.15 -6.28 12.06
C MET A 359 -11.66 -4.86 11.87
N SER A 360 -11.20 -3.98 12.78
CA SER A 360 -11.42 -2.55 12.74
C SER A 360 -10.09 -1.79 12.74
N ILE A 361 -10.13 -0.51 12.35
CA ILE A 361 -8.96 0.37 12.37
C ILE A 361 -8.44 0.49 13.81
N SER A 362 -7.18 0.12 14.01
CA SER A 362 -6.48 0.30 15.29
C SER A 362 -5.61 1.54 15.25
N ALA A 363 -5.79 2.46 16.21
CA ALA A 363 -5.02 3.71 16.27
C ALA A 363 -3.50 3.46 16.34
N GLY A 364 -3.07 2.40 17.03
CA GLY A 364 -1.65 2.03 17.14
C GLY A 364 -1.03 1.52 15.83
N ALA A 365 -1.85 1.07 14.89
CA ALA A 365 -1.43 0.51 13.60
C ALA A 365 -1.44 1.53 12.44
N ILE A 366 -1.80 2.79 12.72
CA ILE A 366 -1.84 3.84 11.69
C ILE A 366 -0.41 4.22 11.28
N ALA A 367 -0.11 4.02 10.00
CA ALA A 367 1.20 4.24 9.39
C ALA A 367 1.23 5.45 8.43
N CYS A 368 0.14 6.20 8.32
CA CYS A 368 0.04 7.36 7.46
C CYS A 368 0.90 8.55 7.91
N VAL A 369 1.16 9.46 6.96
CA VAL A 369 1.54 10.86 7.24
C VAL A 369 0.49 11.54 8.14
N PRO A 370 0.83 12.63 8.85
CA PRO A 370 -0.16 13.46 9.51
C PRO A 370 -1.27 13.88 8.54
N ASN A 371 -2.53 13.81 8.98
CA ASN A 371 -3.73 14.06 8.16
C ASN A 371 -3.94 13.06 7.01
N GLY A 372 -3.22 11.94 6.97
CA GLY A 372 -3.48 10.87 6.02
C GLY A 372 -4.80 10.13 6.26
N ILE A 373 -5.21 9.37 5.27
CA ILE A 373 -6.50 8.67 5.22
C ILE A 373 -6.28 7.21 5.56
N VAL A 374 -7.09 6.65 6.46
CA VAL A 374 -7.12 5.22 6.76
C VAL A 374 -8.51 4.69 6.44
N PHE A 375 -8.59 3.70 5.55
CA PHE A 375 -9.84 3.18 5.04
C PHE A 375 -9.90 1.66 5.24
N ASN A 376 -10.93 1.18 5.93
CA ASN A 376 -11.16 -0.24 6.24
C ASN A 376 -12.51 -0.71 5.70
N VAL A 377 -12.54 -1.89 5.07
CA VAL A 377 -13.76 -2.58 4.65
C VAL A 377 -13.69 -4.00 5.17
N ASP A 378 -14.58 -4.30 6.11
CA ASP A 378 -14.64 -5.59 6.78
C ASP A 378 -15.68 -6.52 6.15
N GLY A 379 -15.36 -7.81 6.10
CA GLY A 379 -16.22 -8.84 5.52
C GLY A 379 -16.92 -9.77 6.52
N VAL A 380 -16.51 -9.84 7.79
CA VAL A 380 -17.16 -10.74 8.78
C VAL A 380 -18.28 -10.02 9.51
N THR A 381 -18.00 -8.81 9.98
CA THR A 381 -18.94 -7.86 10.52
C THR A 381 -19.11 -6.75 9.49
N PRO A 382 -19.85 -6.93 8.37
CA PRO A 382 -19.74 -6.12 7.15
C PRO A 382 -19.92 -4.61 7.39
N HIS A 383 -18.83 -3.95 7.76
CA HIS A 383 -18.76 -2.57 8.21
C HIS A 383 -17.63 -1.87 7.47
N VAL A 384 -17.74 -0.54 7.38
CA VAL A 384 -16.77 0.29 6.68
C VAL A 384 -16.38 1.43 7.60
N GLN A 385 -15.09 1.68 7.73
CA GLN A 385 -14.55 2.75 8.56
C GLN A 385 -13.64 3.64 7.72
N LEU A 386 -13.73 4.94 7.96
CA LEU A 386 -12.88 5.94 7.35
C LEU A 386 -12.38 6.86 8.46
N LYS A 387 -11.06 7.01 8.56
CA LYS A 387 -10.40 7.91 9.50
C LYS A 387 -9.46 8.85 8.76
N VAL A 388 -9.42 10.12 9.16
CA VAL A 388 -8.53 11.15 8.59
C VAL A 388 -7.73 11.78 9.72
N GLY A 389 -6.39 11.69 9.63
CA GLY A 389 -5.46 12.28 10.59
C GLY A 389 -5.19 11.48 11.88
N LEU A 390 -4.26 12.03 12.68
CA LEU A 390 -3.73 11.42 13.91
C LEU A 390 -4.39 11.95 15.19
N ALA A 391 -5.10 13.08 15.12
CA ALA A 391 -5.90 13.52 16.24
C ALA A 391 -6.99 12.47 16.47
N ILE A 392 -7.16 12.04 17.72
CA ILE A 392 -8.33 11.29 18.18
C ILE A 392 -9.53 12.25 18.17
N VAL A 393 -9.83 12.83 17.02
CA VAL A 393 -11.20 13.22 16.70
C VAL A 393 -11.76 11.95 16.08
N GLN A 394 -12.45 11.21 16.92
CA GLN A 394 -13.19 10.01 16.59
C GLN A 394 -14.40 10.39 15.72
N THR A 395 -14.19 11.13 14.63
CA THR A 395 -15.21 11.23 13.59
C THR A 395 -14.96 10.07 12.67
N ASP A 396 -15.56 8.93 13.00
CA ASP A 396 -16.04 8.04 11.96
C ASP A 396 -16.83 8.94 11.00
N ILE A 397 -16.27 9.22 9.83
CA ILE A 397 -16.95 10.07 8.86
C ILE A 397 -18.23 9.32 8.49
N SER A 398 -19.40 9.87 8.78
CA SER A 398 -20.64 9.24 8.36
C SER A 398 -20.69 9.17 6.84
N ALA A 399 -21.09 8.02 6.30
CA ALA A 399 -21.30 7.89 4.86
C ALA A 399 -22.41 8.86 4.40
N ASN A 400 -22.16 9.59 3.31
CA ASN A 400 -23.16 10.48 2.72
C ASN A 400 -24.29 9.72 2.06
N GLN A 401 -23.95 8.58 1.47
CA GLN A 401 -24.90 7.72 0.82
C GLN A 401 -24.63 6.28 1.22
N SER A 402 -25.72 5.56 1.48
CA SER A 402 -25.69 4.10 1.52
C SER A 402 -26.75 3.54 0.60
N ARG A 403 -26.37 2.53 -0.17
CA ARG A 403 -27.32 1.82 -1.05
C ARG A 403 -27.17 0.32 -0.84
N LYS A 404 -28.30 -0.35 -0.61
CA LYS A 404 -28.36 -1.81 -0.46
C LYS A 404 -28.42 -2.47 -1.84
N ILE A 405 -27.64 -3.53 -2.04
CA ILE A 405 -27.66 -4.39 -3.25
C ILE A 405 -27.70 -5.84 -2.77
N GLY A 406 -28.88 -6.47 -2.83
CA GLY A 406 -29.05 -7.80 -2.24
C GLY A 406 -28.72 -7.79 -0.74
N ASN A 407 -27.73 -8.59 -0.34
CA ASN A 407 -27.25 -8.67 1.05
C ASN A 407 -26.07 -7.73 1.36
N ALA A 408 -25.63 -6.94 0.40
CA ALA A 408 -24.50 -6.03 0.55
C ALA A 408 -24.94 -4.57 0.65
N HIS A 409 -24.05 -3.73 1.20
CA HIS A 409 -24.21 -2.29 1.29
C HIS A 409 -23.03 -1.59 0.61
N ILE A 410 -23.33 -0.63 -0.27
CA ILE A 410 -22.36 0.36 -0.74
C ILE A 410 -22.40 1.53 0.23
N ARG A 411 -21.24 2.00 0.69
CA ARG A 411 -21.10 3.20 1.52
C ARG A 411 -20.14 4.17 0.83
N VAL A 412 -20.65 5.34 0.47
CA VAL A 412 -19.89 6.43 -0.14
C VAL A 412 -19.65 7.51 0.91
N PHE A 413 -18.39 7.80 1.21
CA PHE A 413 -18.01 8.78 2.22
C PHE A 413 -17.85 10.19 1.62
N ASN A 414 -17.85 11.19 2.49
CA ASN A 414 -17.47 12.55 2.11
C ASN A 414 -16.05 12.57 1.50
N PRO A 415 -15.79 13.46 0.52
CA PRO A 415 -14.43 13.79 0.09
C PRO A 415 -13.52 14.11 1.28
N ALA A 416 -12.43 13.37 1.41
CA ALA A 416 -11.38 13.61 2.40
C ALA A 416 -10.16 14.23 1.71
N VAL A 417 -9.62 15.32 2.24
CA VAL A 417 -8.44 15.98 1.66
C VAL A 417 -7.26 15.01 1.69
N ILE A 418 -6.60 14.84 0.55
CA ILE A 418 -5.36 14.06 0.50
C ILE A 418 -4.25 15.01 0.92
N PRO A 419 -3.46 14.68 1.98
CA PRO A 419 -2.36 15.52 2.36
C PRO A 419 -1.37 15.59 1.21
N LEU A 420 -1.00 16.81 0.83
CA LEU A 420 0.18 17.03 -0.01
C LEU A 420 1.37 16.38 0.70
N ALA A 421 2.35 15.92 -0.06
CA ALA A 421 3.60 15.37 0.47
C ALA A 421 4.35 16.44 1.30
N GLY A 422 3.91 16.64 2.54
CA GLY A 422 4.51 17.50 3.53
C GLY A 422 5.62 16.73 4.21
N VAL A 423 6.81 17.32 4.22
CA VAL A 423 8.01 16.83 4.91
C VAL A 423 7.61 16.41 6.32
N GLY A 424 7.46 15.10 6.54
CA GLY A 424 7.40 14.56 7.89
C GLY A 424 8.69 15.00 8.58
N ARG A 425 8.59 15.99 9.47
CA ARG A 425 9.69 16.31 10.38
C ARG A 425 9.92 15.03 11.17
N LYS A 426 10.94 14.25 10.83
CA LYS A 426 11.55 13.33 11.79
C LYS A 426 12.04 14.23 12.92
N VAL A 427 11.25 14.31 13.99
CA VAL A 427 11.73 14.81 15.27
C VAL A 427 12.74 13.77 15.70
N TRP A 428 14.01 14.06 15.46
CA TRP A 428 15.10 13.26 16.03
C TRP A 428 14.87 13.18 17.54
N PRO A 429 14.96 12.00 18.16
CA PRO A 429 14.95 11.94 19.61
C PRO A 429 16.09 12.83 20.10
N ARG A 430 15.75 13.85 20.89
CA ARG A 430 16.78 14.56 21.67
C ARG A 430 17.38 13.52 22.58
N SER A 431 18.57 13.02 22.24
CA SER A 431 19.41 12.33 23.21
C SER A 431 19.64 13.30 24.36
N LEU A 432 19.18 12.89 25.55
CA LEU A 432 19.53 13.52 26.82
C LEU A 432 21.05 13.42 27.04
#